data_AF-A0A662ZIX3-F1
#
_entry.id   AF-A0A662ZIX3-F1
#
_cell.length_a   1.000
_cell.length_b   1.000
_cell.length_c   1.000
_cell.angle_alpha   90.00
_cell.angle_beta   90.00
_cell.angle_gamma   90.00
#
_symmetry.space_group_name_H-M   'P 1'
#
loop_
_entity.id
_entity.type
_entity.pdbx_description
1 polymer ?
#
loop_
_entity_poly.entity_id
_entity_poly.type
_entity_poly.pdbx_seq_one_letter_code
_entity_poly.pdbx_strand_id
1 'polypeptide(L)' 'MKNIEDELIRAMGLKNIEELLHSKSKKDFKRDMLKERNLKSKFELHHFDIQKLWAMNPATPFDKITNLSKKIKL' A
#
# COMPACT_ATOMS: atom_id res chain seq x y z
N MET A 1 9.39 -4.92 -4.61
CA MET A 1 8.65 -3.69 -4.30
C MET A 1 9.60 -2.52 -4.48
N LYS A 2 9.32 -1.59 -5.40
CA LYS A 2 10.22 -0.44 -5.64
C LYS A 2 9.69 0.86 -5.04
N ASN A 3 8.37 1.05 -5.02
CA ASN A 3 7.72 2.27 -4.54
C ASN A 3 6.44 1.97 -3.74
N ILE A 4 5.88 3.01 -3.09
CA ILE A 4 4.61 2.93 -2.34
C ILE A 4 3.43 2.49 -3.20
N GLU A 5 3.41 2.87 -4.48
CA GLU A 5 2.34 2.50 -5.42
C GLU A 5 2.30 0.98 -5.62
N ASP A 6 3.46 0.34 -5.83
CA ASP A 6 3.56 -1.12 -5.97
C ASP A 6 3.13 -1.83 -4.69
N GLU A 7 3.41 -1.21 -3.54
CA GLU A 7 3.06 -1.76 -2.25
C GLU A 7 1.56 -1.67 -1.95
N LEU A 8 0.93 -0.54 -2.31
CA LEU A 8 -0.50 -0.36 -2.22
C LEU A 8 -1.24 -1.34 -3.13
N ILE A 9 -0.76 -1.54 -4.37
CA ILE A 9 -1.27 -2.55 -5.30
C ILE A 9 -1.21 -3.94 -4.65
N ARG A 10 -0.07 -4.31 -4.04
CA ARG A 10 0.11 -5.61 -3.38
C ARG A 10 -0.77 -5.76 -2.14
N ALA A 11 -0.80 -4.77 -1.26
CA ALA A 11 -1.49 -4.82 0.03
C ALA A 11 -3.02 -4.87 -0.13
N MET A 12 -3.55 -4.18 -1.15
CA MET A 12 -4.98 -4.12 -1.46
C MET A 12 -5.41 -5.06 -2.59
N GLY A 13 -4.47 -5.73 -3.26
CA GLY A 13 -4.78 -6.64 -4.38
C GLY A 13 -5.32 -5.96 -5.63
N LEU A 14 -4.95 -4.68 -5.84
CA LEU A 14 -5.37 -3.93 -7.03
C LEU A 14 -4.63 -4.44 -8.27
N LYS A 15 -5.18 -4.19 -9.47
CA LYS A 15 -4.41 -4.44 -10.70
C LYS A 15 -3.41 -3.31 -10.96
N ASN A 16 -3.88 -2.08 -10.78
CA ASN A 16 -3.10 -0.86 -10.99
C ASN A 16 -3.41 0.16 -9.89
N ILE A 17 -2.48 1.07 -9.61
CA ILE A 17 -2.68 2.11 -8.58
C ILE A 17 -3.77 3.12 -8.96
N GLU A 18 -4.04 3.28 -10.26
CA GLU A 18 -5.10 4.15 -10.78
C GLU A 18 -6.49 3.72 -10.29
N GLU A 19 -6.68 2.42 -10.03
CA GLU A 19 -7.93 1.83 -9.55
C GLU A 19 -8.35 2.38 -8.18
N LEU A 20 -7.38 2.75 -7.34
CA LEU A 20 -7.61 3.27 -6.00
C LEU A 20 -8.36 4.62 -5.99
N LEU A 21 -8.03 5.50 -6.94
CA LEU A 21 -8.55 6.87 -7.01
C LEU A 21 -9.33 7.16 -8.30
N HIS A 22 -9.52 6.16 -9.16
CA HIS A 22 -10.00 6.30 -10.53
C HIS A 22 -9.20 7.35 -11.33
N SER A 23 -7.89 7.40 -11.10
CA SER A 23 -7.00 8.32 -11.79
C SER A 23 -6.92 8.00 -13.27
N LYS A 24 -6.79 9.04 -14.10
CA LYS A 24 -6.67 8.87 -15.56
C LYS A 24 -5.36 8.19 -15.96
N SER A 25 -4.31 8.36 -15.15
CA SER A 25 -3.00 7.72 -15.37
C SER A 25 -2.19 7.64 -14.07
N LYS A 26 -1.18 6.78 -14.05
CA LYS A 26 -0.19 6.66 -12.97
C LYS A 26 0.53 7.97 -12.65
N LYS A 27 0.73 8.85 -13.65
CA LYS A 27 1.33 10.18 -13.43
C LYS A 27 0.37 11.10 -12.68
N ASP A 28 -0.92 10.99 -12.95
CA ASP A 28 -1.96 11.78 -12.29
C ASP A 28 -2.27 11.27 -10.88
N PHE A 29 -2.01 9.99 -10.58
CA PHE A 29 -2.26 9.38 -9.27
C PHE A 29 -1.77 10.23 -8.10
N LYS A 30 -0.52 10.70 -8.10
CA LYS A 30 0.03 11.51 -7.00
C LYS A 30 -0.71 12.83 -6.83
N ARG A 31 -1.10 13.46 -7.95
CA ARG A 31 -1.87 14.70 -7.94
C ARG A 31 -3.29 14.46 -7.41
N ASP A 32 -3.92 13.39 -7.83
CA ASP A 32 -5.29 13.06 -7.43
C ASP A 32 -5.33 12.62 -5.95
N MET A 33 -4.29 11.91 -5.49
CA MET A 33 -4.11 11.55 -4.09
C MET A 33 -3.96 12.77 -3.17
N LEU A 34 -3.28 13.82 -3.63
CA LEU A 34 -3.19 15.09 -2.90
C LEU A 34 -4.51 15.88 -2.90
N LYS A 35 -5.36 15.69 -3.91
CA LYS A 35 -6.66 16.35 -4.03
C LYS A 35 -7.77 15.61 -3.29
N GLU A 36 -7.63 14.30 -3.12
CA GLU A 36 -8.62 13.45 -2.46
C GLU A 36 -8.70 13.78 -0.97
N ARG A 37 -9.87 14.27 -0.55
CA ARG A 37 -10.13 14.65 0.85
C ARG A 37 -10.57 13.45 1.68
N ASN A 38 -11.20 12.46 1.05
CA ASN A 38 -11.78 11.29 1.70
C ASN A 38 -11.00 10.01 1.34
N LEU A 39 -9.67 10.11 1.40
CA LEU A 39 -8.77 8.99 1.07
C LEU A 39 -9.04 7.76 1.94
N LYS A 40 -9.41 7.97 3.21
CA LYS A 40 -9.82 6.91 4.12
C LYS A 40 -10.96 6.05 3.56
N SER A 41 -12.02 6.66 3.04
CA SER A 41 -13.17 5.93 2.50
C SER A 41 -12.79 5.13 1.25
N LYS A 42 -11.86 5.63 0.43
CA LYS A 42 -11.31 4.88 -0.70
C LYS A 42 -10.53 3.67 -0.23
N PHE A 43 -9.67 3.82 0.78
CA PHE A 43 -8.97 2.69 1.37
C PHE A 43 -9.91 1.64 1.96
N GLU A 44 -10.98 2.06 2.65
CA GLU A 44 -11.99 1.14 3.19
C GLU A 44 -12.73 0.36 2.08
N LEU A 45 -13.09 1.02 0.97
CA LEU A 45 -13.69 0.37 -0.21
C LEU A 45 -12.78 -0.70 -0.83
N HIS A 46 -11.46 -0.49 -0.77
CA HIS A 46 -10.47 -1.45 -1.28
C HIS A 46 -9.94 -2.39 -0.19
N HIS A 47 -10.67 -2.55 0.93
CA HIS A 47 -10.32 -3.44 2.04
C HIS A 47 -8.88 -3.28 2.52
N PHE A 48 -8.41 -2.02 2.59
CA PHE A 48 -7.07 -1.71 3.04
C PHE A 48 -6.83 -2.23 4.46
N ASP A 49 -5.73 -2.97 4.61
CA ASP A 49 -5.29 -3.53 5.89
C ASP A 49 -3.87 -3.05 6.19
N ILE A 50 -3.76 -2.20 7.22
CA ILE A 50 -2.47 -1.67 7.68
C ILE A 50 -1.52 -2.78 8.15
N GLN A 51 -2.04 -3.93 8.58
CA GLN A 51 -1.21 -5.08 8.98
C GLN A 51 -0.54 -5.75 7.78
N LYS A 52 -1.07 -5.58 6.57
CA LYS A 52 -0.47 -6.09 5.33
C LYS A 52 0.54 -5.11 4.75
N LEU A 53 0.47 -3.84 5.14
CA LEU A 53 1.33 -2.78 4.64
C LEU A 53 2.77 -2.98 5.16
N TRP A 54 3.75 -2.98 4.24
CA TRP A 54 5.17 -3.24 4.47
C TRP A 54 5.48 -4.53 5.25
N ALA A 55 4.56 -5.49 5.23
CA ALA A 55 4.67 -6.76 5.95
C ALA A 55 5.31 -7.89 5.12
N MET A 56 5.88 -7.58 3.95
CA MET A 56 6.50 -8.59 3.11
C MET A 56 7.82 -9.07 3.73
N ASN A 57 8.07 -10.38 3.67
CA ASN A 57 9.37 -10.91 4.06
C ASN A 57 10.45 -10.36 3.12
N PRO A 58 11.56 -9.87 3.67
CA PRO A 58 12.68 -9.42 2.85
C PRO A 58 13.22 -10.57 2.01
N ALA A 59 13.73 -10.24 0.82
CA ALA A 59 14.43 -11.20 -0.02
C ALA A 59 15.81 -11.55 0.57
N THR A 60 16.40 -12.65 0.08
CA THR A 60 17.78 -13.02 0.40
C THR A 60 18.73 -11.83 0.16
N PRO A 61 19.69 -11.56 1.06
CA PRO A 61 20.13 -12.39 2.19
C PRO A 61 19.42 -12.08 3.53
N PHE A 62 18.41 -11.22 3.53
CA PHE A 62 17.77 -10.72 4.74
C PHE A 62 16.53 -11.52 5.14
N ASP A 63 16.23 -12.62 4.47
CA ASP A 63 15.07 -13.51 4.67
C ASP A 63 14.91 -14.01 6.12
N LYS A 64 16.01 -14.03 6.88
CA LYS A 64 16.03 -14.38 8.31
C LYS A 64 15.52 -13.27 9.23
N ILE A 65 15.40 -12.03 8.75
CA ILE A 65 14.88 -10.90 9.53
C ILE A 65 13.34 -10.98 9.52
N THR A 66 12.78 -11.50 10.60
CA THR A 66 11.34 -11.61 10.79
C THR A 66 10.73 -10.28 11.22
N ASN A 67 9.52 -9.97 10.73
CA ASN A 67 8.76 -8.81 11.18
C ASN A 67 8.30 -9.00 12.64
N LEU A 68 8.89 -8.24 13.56
CA LEU A 68 8.57 -8.25 15.00
C LEU A 68 7.65 -7.11 15.43
N SER A 69 6.97 -6.42 14.51
CA SER A 69 6.08 -5.28 14.80
C SER A 69 5.05 -5.58 15.90
N LYS A 70 4.53 -6.82 15.96
CA LYS A 70 3.58 -7.26 16.99
C LYS A 70 4.18 -7.28 18.41
N LYS A 71 5.50 -7.39 18.57
CA LYS A 71 6.20 -7.39 19.87
C LYS A 71 6.50 -5.98 20.39
N ILE A 72 6.35 -4.95 19.56
CA ILE A 72 6.68 -3.55 19.89
C ILE A 72 5.47 -2.81 20.50
N LYS A 73 4.26 -3.40 20.45
CA LYS A 73 3.09 -2.85 21.16
C LYS A 73 3.33 -2.97 22.68
N LEU A 74 3.80 -1.88 23.28
CA LEU A 74 3.76 -1.59 24.71
C LEU A 74 2.30 -1.47 25.19
#